data_AF-A0A7C9KQ50-F1
#
_entry.id   AF-A0A7C9KQ50-F1
#
_cell.length_a   1.000
_cell.length_b   1.000
_cell.length_c   1.000
_cell.angle_alpha   90.00
_cell.angle_beta   90.00
_cell.angle_gamma   90.00
#
_symmetry.space_group_name_H-M   'P 1'
#
loop_
_entity.id
_entity.type
_entity.pdbx_description
1 polymer ?
#
loop_
_entity_poly.entity_id
_entity_poly.type
_entity_poly.pdbx_seq_one_letter_code
_entity_poly.pdbx_strand_id
1 'polypeptide(L)'
;MAEVALSPHSGSRTSRLFELRTILFTIVLLVTLFLVLYPVLLIVLYSFNAGEARATFEFGLEPWRYALSDPSMFGTILNSLKLLVAIHGIALPIAVAISWVLARTDIPWRHGLEFMFWISFFLPSLSVTLGWIMCLDPQYGLFNKLATLLPFVEEGPFNIYSFWGIVWAHLGANSIALKVMLLTPTFRNMDSSLEEASRVAGAGRMTTVARIVVPAMMPALIAIVLMAMIRAMQSFEIELVLGPPFEFFIYSTKVYSLIAQEPPQFGAASALATLGLAVILPLIFAQRHLTLRRQYTTLTGKLQTQPVRLGPWRLPVFFAVLTVVLLLTVVPLVFVALASFMKLFGFFNLPDPYTLNHWIIVLRDAVFVKGLWNTLVMAVGAGFFSVILFSLIAYFTVRTTFRARALLDFISWLPFAVPGLLFGVGLLYVFLESPLFRPLYGSMFLLVLATVISSMTLGTQIIKSNMMQLGHELEEASRVTGATWWYTFTRVVLPIMMPVLLLVGVMNFISAARDVASVALIATAETKTLALLQLDFMVEGRTEPAAVVSLVVVAMSTGVALLARALGLRIGIRN
;
A
#
# COMPACT_ATOMS: atom_id res chain seq x y z
N MET A 1 -14.43 -43.65 -43.48
CA MET A 1 -14.78 -44.42 -42.27
C MET A 1 -13.55 -45.14 -41.77
N ALA A 2 -12.87 -44.56 -40.79
CA ALA A 2 -11.91 -45.23 -39.90
C ALA A 2 -11.71 -44.27 -38.73
N GLU A 3 -12.57 -44.42 -37.73
CA GLU A 3 -12.63 -43.63 -36.52
C GLU A 3 -11.53 -44.14 -35.58
N VAL A 4 -10.45 -43.36 -35.43
CA VAL A 4 -9.40 -43.63 -34.44
C VAL A 4 -9.94 -43.19 -33.08
N ALA A 5 -10.49 -44.15 -32.34
CA ALA A 5 -10.87 -43.97 -30.95
C ALA A 5 -9.62 -43.74 -30.09
N LEU A 6 -9.37 -42.49 -29.71
CA LEU A 6 -8.44 -42.14 -28.64
C LEU A 6 -9.03 -42.63 -27.32
N SER A 7 -8.40 -43.65 -26.74
CA SER A 7 -8.71 -44.12 -25.39
C SER A 7 -8.41 -43.02 -24.36
N PRO A 8 -9.30 -42.76 -23.40
CA PRO A 8 -8.97 -41.90 -22.27
C PRO A 8 -8.04 -42.68 -21.35
N HIS A 9 -6.78 -42.26 -21.21
CA HIS A 9 -5.89 -42.75 -20.17
C HIS A 9 -6.57 -42.55 -18.80
N SER A 10 -7.11 -43.63 -18.26
CA SER A 10 -7.61 -43.74 -16.89
C SER A 10 -6.42 -43.83 -15.92
N GLY A 11 -5.69 -42.72 -15.77
CA GLY A 11 -4.79 -42.55 -14.64
C GLY A 11 -5.61 -42.56 -13.35
N SER A 12 -5.40 -43.55 -12.48
CA SER A 12 -6.09 -43.71 -11.20
C SER A 12 -6.03 -42.39 -10.41
N ARG A 13 -7.15 -41.98 -9.78
CA ARG A 13 -7.20 -40.75 -8.95
C ARG A 13 -6.10 -40.69 -7.88
N THR A 14 -5.60 -41.85 -7.45
CA THR A 14 -4.50 -42.01 -6.48
C THR A 14 -3.14 -41.62 -7.04
N SER A 15 -2.85 -41.81 -8.34
CA SER A 15 -1.58 -41.40 -8.96
C SER A 15 -1.38 -39.88 -9.00
N ARG A 16 -2.47 -39.10 -9.16
CA ARG A 16 -2.42 -37.62 -9.18
C ARG A 16 -2.16 -36.97 -7.82
N LEU A 17 -2.44 -37.68 -6.72
CA LEU A 17 -2.25 -37.16 -5.35
C LEU A 17 -0.77 -37.11 -4.92
N PHE A 18 0.07 -37.96 -5.52
CA PHE A 18 1.50 -38.03 -5.24
C PHE A 18 2.38 -37.33 -6.29
N GLU A 19 1.78 -36.65 -7.28
CA GLU A 19 2.53 -35.77 -8.16
C GLU A 19 3.09 -34.59 -7.34
N LEU A 20 4.39 -34.31 -7.48
CA LEU A 20 5.10 -33.20 -6.81
C LEU A 20 4.33 -31.87 -6.88
N ARG A 21 3.66 -31.63 -8.02
CA ARG A 21 2.83 -30.45 -8.27
C ARG A 21 1.63 -30.36 -7.31
N THR A 22 0.96 -31.48 -7.02
CA THR A 22 -0.21 -31.53 -6.12
C THR A 22 0.22 -31.35 -4.66
N ILE A 23 1.35 -31.95 -4.28
CA ILE A 23 1.94 -31.80 -2.93
C ILE A 23 2.31 -30.34 -2.70
N LEU A 24 3.02 -29.72 -3.64
CA LEU A 24 3.43 -28.33 -3.55
C LEU A 24 2.22 -27.38 -3.52
N PHE A 25 1.20 -27.62 -4.34
CA PHE A 25 -0.04 -26.86 -4.29
C PHE A 25 -0.70 -26.94 -2.90
N THR A 26 -0.76 -28.15 -2.33
CA THR A 26 -1.36 -28.37 -1.00
C THR A 26 -0.57 -27.65 0.09
N ILE A 27 0.77 -27.70 0.05
CA ILE A 27 1.63 -26.95 0.97
C ILE A 27 1.37 -25.45 0.85
N VAL A 28 1.39 -24.90 -0.37
CA VAL A 28 1.13 -23.47 -0.60
C VAL A 28 -0.25 -23.07 -0.10
N LEU A 29 -1.28 -23.88 -0.35
CA LEU A 29 -2.63 -23.63 0.13
C LEU A 29 -2.71 -23.63 1.67
N LEU A 30 -2.13 -24.64 2.33
CA LEU A 30 -2.13 -24.74 3.79
C LEU A 30 -1.33 -23.62 4.46
N VAL A 31 -0.15 -23.31 3.92
CA VAL A 31 0.67 -22.20 4.40
C VAL A 31 -0.09 -20.88 4.24
N THR A 32 -0.70 -20.63 3.07
CA THR A 32 -1.44 -19.39 2.84
C THR A 32 -2.68 -19.31 3.74
N LEU A 33 -3.41 -20.42 3.95
CA LEU A 33 -4.53 -20.49 4.89
C LEU A 33 -4.07 -20.14 6.31
N PHE A 34 -3.00 -20.78 6.78
CA PHE A 34 -2.46 -20.55 8.11
C PHE A 34 -1.99 -19.11 8.29
N LEU A 35 -1.24 -18.57 7.33
CA LEU A 35 -0.67 -17.22 7.45
C LEU A 35 -1.70 -16.10 7.37
N VAL A 36 -2.85 -16.34 6.75
CA VAL A 36 -3.84 -15.28 6.46
C VAL A 36 -5.10 -15.45 7.29
N LEU A 37 -5.71 -16.64 7.25
CA LEU A 37 -7.01 -16.88 7.86
C LEU A 37 -6.89 -17.06 9.37
N TYR A 38 -5.81 -17.69 9.84
CA TYR A 38 -5.64 -17.96 11.27
C TYR A 38 -5.49 -16.67 12.11
N PRO A 39 -4.64 -15.68 11.75
CA PRO A 39 -4.61 -14.39 12.46
C PRO A 39 -5.97 -13.70 12.51
N VAL A 40 -6.70 -13.68 11.38
CA VAL A 40 -8.03 -13.06 11.30
C VAL A 40 -9.03 -13.78 12.20
N LEU A 41 -9.01 -15.12 12.20
CA LEU A 41 -9.83 -15.92 13.08
C LEU A 41 -9.52 -15.63 14.55
N LEU A 42 -8.25 -15.50 14.91
CA LEU A 42 -7.86 -15.16 16.29
C LEU A 42 -8.34 -13.78 16.70
N ILE A 43 -8.28 -12.76 15.84
CA ILE A 43 -8.85 -11.44 16.15
C ILE A 43 -10.35 -11.55 16.48
N VAL A 44 -11.10 -12.30 15.67
CA VAL A 44 -12.54 -12.50 15.90
C VAL A 44 -12.78 -13.31 17.18
N LEU A 45 -12.02 -14.38 17.42
CA LEU A 45 -12.18 -15.21 18.61
C LEU A 45 -11.82 -14.45 19.89
N TYR A 46 -10.70 -13.74 19.92
CA TYR A 46 -10.25 -12.96 21.07
C TYR A 46 -11.09 -11.69 21.30
N SER A 47 -11.92 -11.27 20.33
CA SER A 47 -12.95 -10.25 20.59
C SER A 47 -14.00 -10.70 21.61
N PHE A 48 -14.17 -12.02 21.79
CA PHE A 48 -15.04 -12.61 22.81
C PHE A 48 -14.26 -13.08 24.04
N ASN A 49 -12.99 -12.70 24.18
CA ASN A 49 -12.23 -13.06 25.37
C ASN A 49 -12.47 -12.03 26.49
N ALA A 50 -13.24 -12.43 27.50
CA ALA A 50 -13.53 -11.67 28.71
C ALA A 50 -12.48 -11.82 29.81
N GLY A 51 -11.49 -12.70 29.63
CA GLY A 51 -10.42 -12.89 30.60
C GLY A 51 -9.55 -11.64 30.76
N GLU A 52 -9.14 -11.36 32.00
CA GLU A 52 -8.31 -10.19 32.34
C GLU A 52 -6.92 -10.24 31.71
N ALA A 53 -6.39 -11.44 31.48
CA ALA A 53 -5.08 -11.66 30.88
C ALA A 53 -5.19 -12.34 29.52
N ARG A 54 -4.23 -12.04 28.64
CA ARG A 54 -4.13 -12.67 27.31
C ARG A 54 -4.13 -14.22 27.37
N ALA A 55 -3.57 -14.79 28.44
CA ALA A 55 -3.38 -16.23 28.63
C ALA A 55 -4.61 -16.98 29.19
N THR A 56 -5.62 -16.28 29.69
CA THR A 56 -6.86 -16.88 30.20
C THR A 56 -7.97 -16.58 29.20
N PHE A 57 -8.26 -17.51 28.30
CA PHE A 57 -9.39 -17.36 27.39
C PHE A 57 -10.69 -17.71 28.12
N GLU A 58 -11.52 -16.71 28.35
CA GLU A 58 -12.87 -16.86 28.90
C GLU A 58 -13.87 -16.30 27.90
N PHE A 59 -14.80 -17.12 27.45
CA PHE A 59 -15.78 -16.67 26.47
C PHE A 59 -16.80 -15.72 27.13
N GLY A 60 -16.93 -14.51 26.59
CA GLY A 60 -17.85 -13.51 27.10
C GLY A 60 -18.10 -12.35 26.14
N LEU A 61 -19.10 -11.53 26.48
CA LEU A 61 -19.51 -10.35 25.70
C LEU A 61 -19.06 -9.04 26.37
N GLU A 62 -18.33 -9.13 27.47
CA GLU A 62 -17.78 -8.01 28.23
C GLU A 62 -16.93 -7.09 27.35
N PRO A 63 -16.00 -7.59 26.50
CA PRO A 63 -15.22 -6.70 25.64
C PRO A 63 -16.06 -5.96 24.61
N TRP A 64 -17.09 -6.61 24.07
CA TRP A 64 -18.06 -6.01 23.16
C TRP A 64 -18.93 -4.98 23.87
N ARG A 65 -19.40 -5.28 25.09
CA ARG A 65 -20.16 -4.32 25.92
C ARG A 65 -19.32 -3.09 26.23
N TYR A 66 -18.06 -3.28 26.61
CA TYR A 66 -17.12 -2.19 26.87
C TYR A 66 -16.86 -1.35 25.62
N ALA A 67 -16.57 -2.01 24.49
CA ALA A 67 -16.31 -1.32 23.23
C ALA A 67 -17.54 -0.58 22.67
N LEU A 68 -18.75 -1.09 22.91
CA LEU A 68 -19.99 -0.46 22.45
C LEU A 68 -20.57 0.55 23.45
N SER A 69 -20.23 0.45 24.74
CA SER A 69 -20.70 1.38 25.77
C SER A 69 -19.86 2.66 25.84
N ASP A 70 -18.58 2.60 25.45
CA ASP A 70 -17.70 3.77 25.36
C ASP A 70 -18.08 4.63 24.14
N PRO A 71 -18.65 5.85 24.34
CA PRO A 71 -19.03 6.72 23.23
C PRO A 71 -17.85 7.13 22.36
N SER A 72 -16.63 7.13 22.90
CA SER A 72 -15.41 7.45 22.14
C SER A 72 -15.14 6.42 21.05
N MET A 73 -15.50 5.14 21.27
CA MET A 73 -15.28 4.06 20.30
C MET A 73 -16.12 4.26 19.03
N PHE A 74 -17.40 4.58 19.18
CA PHE A 74 -18.25 4.90 18.03
C PHE A 74 -17.75 6.17 17.31
N GLY A 75 -17.29 7.16 18.08
CA GLY A 75 -16.62 8.35 17.56
C GLY A 75 -15.42 7.99 16.67
N THR A 76 -14.60 7.02 17.05
CA THR A 76 -13.42 6.62 16.26
C THR A 76 -13.78 5.99 14.91
N ILE A 77 -14.82 5.16 14.85
CA ILE A 77 -15.32 4.57 13.59
C ILE A 77 -15.85 5.68 12.68
N LEU A 78 -16.66 6.60 13.24
CA LEU A 78 -17.20 7.71 12.49
C LEU A 78 -16.10 8.67 11.99
N ASN A 79 -15.09 8.95 12.81
CA ASN A 79 -13.92 9.74 12.42
C ASN A 79 -13.16 9.09 11.27
N SER A 80 -13.00 7.77 11.31
CA SER A 80 -12.36 6.99 10.23
C SER A 80 -13.14 7.11 8.92
N LEU A 81 -14.47 7.01 8.97
CA LEU A 81 -15.33 7.17 7.80
C LEU A 81 -15.32 8.61 7.26
N LYS A 82 -15.42 9.62 8.15
CA LYS A 82 -15.34 11.04 7.78
C LYS A 82 -14.02 11.35 7.08
N LEU A 83 -12.92 10.86 7.66
CA LEU A 83 -11.58 11.04 7.11
C LEU A 83 -11.45 10.41 5.73
N LEU A 84 -11.94 9.17 5.56
CA LEU A 84 -11.96 8.48 4.28
C LEU A 84 -12.76 9.24 3.22
N VAL A 85 -13.97 9.69 3.55
CA VAL A 85 -14.81 10.47 2.62
C VAL A 85 -14.11 11.78 2.22
N ALA A 86 -13.50 12.50 3.17
CA ALA A 86 -12.79 13.75 2.89
C ALA A 86 -11.57 13.53 1.98
N ILE A 87 -10.70 12.57 2.30
CA ILE A 87 -9.51 12.25 1.50
C ILE A 87 -9.90 11.88 0.07
N HIS A 88 -10.87 10.98 -0.10
CA HIS A 88 -11.23 10.48 -1.44
C HIS A 88 -12.10 11.46 -2.23
N GLY A 89 -12.94 12.23 -1.56
CA GLY A 89 -13.74 13.30 -2.17
C GLY A 89 -12.86 14.38 -2.82
N ILE A 90 -11.69 14.67 -2.23
CA ILE A 90 -10.73 15.64 -2.76
C ILE A 90 -9.73 14.99 -3.73
N ALA A 91 -9.14 13.85 -3.34
CA ALA A 91 -8.08 13.21 -4.13
C ALA A 91 -8.57 12.70 -5.49
N LEU A 92 -9.81 12.19 -5.58
CA LEU A 92 -10.31 11.57 -6.80
C LEU A 92 -10.49 12.58 -7.95
N PRO A 93 -11.20 13.72 -7.78
CA PRO A 93 -11.32 14.71 -8.84
C PRO A 93 -9.95 15.21 -9.33
N ILE A 94 -9.03 15.51 -8.41
CA ILE A 94 -7.68 15.96 -8.74
C ILE A 94 -6.94 14.89 -9.54
N ALA A 95 -6.94 13.64 -9.07
CA ALA A 95 -6.26 12.56 -9.76
C ALA A 95 -6.87 12.24 -11.13
N VAL A 96 -8.20 12.32 -11.28
CA VAL A 96 -8.88 12.14 -12.58
C VAL A 96 -8.45 13.23 -13.56
N ALA A 97 -8.47 14.50 -13.13
CA ALA A 97 -8.06 15.62 -13.97
C ALA A 97 -6.60 15.47 -14.42
N ILE A 98 -5.67 15.21 -13.48
CA ILE A 98 -4.25 15.03 -13.78
C ILE A 98 -4.02 13.82 -14.69
N SER A 99 -4.67 12.69 -14.43
CA SER A 99 -4.51 11.48 -15.24
C SER A 99 -5.01 11.66 -16.66
N TRP A 100 -6.14 12.35 -16.83
CA TRP A 100 -6.66 12.69 -18.15
C TRP A 100 -5.70 13.62 -18.88
N VAL A 101 -5.17 14.66 -18.22
CA VAL A 101 -4.17 15.56 -18.81
C VAL A 101 -2.93 14.78 -19.26
N LEU A 102 -2.36 13.94 -18.39
CA LEU A 102 -1.15 13.15 -18.69
C LEU A 102 -1.38 12.12 -19.82
N ALA A 103 -2.57 11.53 -19.88
CA ALA A 103 -2.89 10.48 -20.85
C ALA A 103 -3.37 11.01 -22.21
N ARG A 104 -4.12 12.13 -22.23
CA ARG A 104 -4.93 12.54 -23.40
C ARG A 104 -4.52 13.88 -24.00
N THR A 105 -3.57 14.62 -23.43
CA THR A 105 -3.17 15.94 -23.95
C THR A 105 -1.72 16.00 -24.43
N ASP A 106 -1.37 17.11 -25.07
CA ASP A 106 -0.04 17.40 -25.64
C ASP A 106 0.89 18.19 -24.71
N ILE A 107 0.63 18.22 -23.39
CA ILE A 107 1.49 18.94 -22.44
C ILE A 107 2.96 18.47 -22.52
N PRO A 108 3.92 19.41 -22.39
CA PRO A 108 5.34 19.06 -22.42
C PRO A 108 5.70 18.12 -21.25
N TRP A 109 6.71 17.27 -21.48
CA TRP A 109 7.31 16.41 -20.46
C TRP A 109 6.33 15.53 -19.66
N ARG A 110 5.17 15.17 -20.23
CA ARG A 110 4.12 14.35 -19.59
C ARG A 110 4.63 13.05 -18.96
N HIS A 111 5.58 12.37 -19.60
CA HIS A 111 6.16 11.13 -19.07
C HIS A 111 7.08 11.38 -17.87
N GLY A 112 7.72 12.55 -17.80
CA GLY A 112 8.48 12.98 -16.63
C GLY A 112 7.58 13.33 -15.46
N LEU A 113 6.49 14.06 -15.71
CA LEU A 113 5.46 14.35 -14.70
C LEU A 113 4.82 13.05 -14.16
N GLU A 114 4.43 12.13 -15.04
CA GLU A 114 3.93 10.81 -14.66
C GLU A 114 4.95 10.08 -13.77
N PHE A 115 6.23 10.11 -14.13
CA PHE A 115 7.29 9.51 -13.32
C PHE A 115 7.47 10.17 -11.94
N MET A 116 7.28 11.48 -11.82
CA MET A 116 7.34 12.15 -10.51
C MET A 116 6.21 11.68 -9.57
N PHE A 117 5.01 11.39 -10.10
CA PHE A 117 3.96 10.75 -9.29
C PHE A 117 4.34 9.34 -8.84
N TRP A 118 5.08 8.58 -9.67
CA TRP A 118 5.66 7.30 -9.22
C TRP A 118 6.65 7.48 -8.08
N ILE A 119 7.54 8.48 -8.14
CA ILE A 119 8.44 8.81 -7.02
C ILE A 119 7.63 9.15 -5.77
N SER A 120 6.61 10.01 -5.89
CA SER A 120 5.73 10.41 -4.79
C SER A 120 5.15 9.21 -4.03
N PHE A 121 4.66 8.21 -4.77
CA PHE A 121 4.07 7.01 -4.18
C PHE A 121 5.07 6.16 -3.37
N PHE A 122 6.35 6.23 -3.71
CA PHE A 122 7.41 5.50 -3.01
C PHE A 122 7.97 6.25 -1.81
N LEU A 123 7.61 7.53 -1.62
CA LEU A 123 8.02 8.28 -0.44
C LEU A 123 7.38 7.67 0.84
N PRO A 124 8.14 7.58 1.95
CA PRO A 124 7.58 7.20 3.23
C PRO A 124 6.55 8.24 3.72
N SER A 125 5.39 7.78 4.18
CA SER A 125 4.30 8.63 4.69
C SER A 125 4.77 9.52 5.84
N LEU A 126 5.45 8.94 6.83
CA LEU A 126 5.99 9.68 7.97
C LEU A 126 6.98 10.78 7.57
N SER A 127 7.83 10.52 6.56
CA SER A 127 8.77 11.53 6.07
C SER A 127 8.03 12.68 5.39
N VAL A 128 7.05 12.37 4.54
CA VAL A 128 6.23 13.42 3.91
C VAL A 128 5.46 14.23 4.97
N THR A 129 4.88 13.56 5.96
CA THR A 129 4.19 14.21 7.08
C THR A 129 5.12 15.12 7.87
N LEU A 130 6.33 14.67 8.21
CA LEU A 130 7.30 15.49 8.94
C LEU A 130 7.70 16.76 8.17
N GLY A 131 7.84 16.66 6.84
CA GLY A 131 8.08 17.82 5.98
C GLY A 131 6.93 18.82 6.02
N TRP A 132 5.69 18.32 6.03
CA TRP A 132 4.52 19.16 6.19
C TRP A 132 4.37 19.75 7.60
N ILE A 133 4.78 19.03 8.65
CA ILE A 133 4.85 19.59 10.01
C ILE A 133 5.76 20.81 10.01
N MET A 134 6.96 20.73 9.43
CA MET A 134 7.86 21.88 9.32
C MET A 134 7.25 23.08 8.56
N CYS A 135 6.32 22.84 7.63
CA CYS A 135 5.67 23.89 6.86
C CYS A 135 4.47 24.50 7.58
N LEU A 136 3.63 23.66 8.21
CA LEU A 136 2.25 23.97 8.61
C LEU A 136 2.01 23.86 10.12
N ASP A 137 3.06 23.63 10.91
CA ASP A 137 2.97 23.70 12.37
C ASP A 137 2.51 25.11 12.81
N PRO A 138 1.51 25.22 13.71
CA PRO A 138 0.95 26.51 14.12
C PRO A 138 1.95 27.40 14.87
N GLN A 139 2.90 26.83 15.61
CA GLN A 139 3.85 27.56 16.44
C GLN A 139 5.08 27.99 15.66
N TYR A 140 5.62 27.11 14.81
CA TYR A 140 6.91 27.37 14.17
C TYR A 140 6.97 27.01 12.67
N GLY A 141 5.85 26.62 12.06
CA GLY A 141 5.76 26.30 10.64
C GLY A 141 6.19 27.47 9.75
N LEU A 142 7.01 27.19 8.73
CA LEU A 142 7.55 28.26 7.88
C LEU A 142 6.44 29.07 7.20
N PHE A 143 5.37 28.44 6.74
CA PHE A 143 4.30 29.15 6.03
C PHE A 143 3.49 30.06 6.95
N ASN A 144 3.33 29.67 8.22
CA ASN A 144 2.73 30.54 9.23
C ASN A 144 3.62 31.74 9.51
N LYS A 145 4.94 31.53 9.68
CA LYS A 145 5.91 32.63 9.87
C LYS A 145 5.98 33.58 8.69
N LEU A 146 5.87 33.07 7.46
CA LEU A 146 5.81 33.91 6.27
C LEU A 146 4.48 34.66 6.16
N ALA A 147 3.37 34.03 6.57
CA ALA A 147 2.06 34.67 6.56
C ALA A 147 1.99 35.84 7.56
N THR A 148 2.57 35.71 8.75
CA THR A 148 2.60 36.79 9.75
C THR A 148 3.50 37.97 9.38
N LEU A 149 4.29 37.88 8.30
CA LEU A 149 4.95 39.05 7.71
C LEU A 149 3.97 39.99 7.01
N LEU A 150 2.78 39.51 6.66
CA LEU A 150 1.73 40.33 6.07
C LEU A 150 1.03 41.12 7.20
N PRO A 151 0.84 42.45 7.03
CA PRO A 151 0.38 43.33 8.12
C PRO A 151 -1.06 43.07 8.59
N PHE A 152 -1.80 42.19 7.92
CA PHE A 152 -3.19 41.82 8.23
C PHE A 152 -3.34 40.39 8.80
N VAL A 153 -2.23 39.71 9.09
CA VAL A 153 -2.23 38.33 9.62
C VAL A 153 -1.58 38.32 11.00
N GLU A 154 -2.42 38.29 12.04
CA GLU A 154 -1.95 38.24 13.44
C GLU A 154 -1.47 36.84 13.84
N GLU A 155 -2.20 35.81 13.42
CA GLU A 155 -1.85 34.41 13.63
C GLU A 155 -1.77 33.66 12.29
N GLY A 156 -0.81 32.74 12.20
CA GLY A 156 -0.65 31.91 11.01
C GLY A 156 -1.92 31.09 10.73
N PRO A 157 -2.45 31.08 9.50
CA PRO A 157 -3.76 30.47 9.20
C PRO A 157 -3.71 28.93 9.13
N PHE A 158 -2.52 28.32 9.18
CA PHE A 158 -2.35 26.89 8.96
C PHE A 158 -2.13 26.14 10.28
N ASN A 159 -2.80 25.00 10.43
CA ASN A 159 -2.58 24.08 11.54
C ASN A 159 -2.64 22.63 11.05
N ILE A 160 -1.49 21.96 11.05
CA ILE A 160 -1.41 20.55 10.65
C ILE A 160 -2.01 19.57 11.67
N TYR A 161 -2.06 19.95 12.95
CA TYR A 161 -2.68 19.17 14.04
C TYR A 161 -4.19 19.42 14.07
N SER A 162 -4.84 19.11 12.95
CA SER A 162 -6.28 19.28 12.75
C SER A 162 -6.80 18.20 11.81
N PHE A 163 -8.12 18.00 11.78
CA PHE A 163 -8.75 17.07 10.83
C PHE A 163 -8.31 17.34 9.37
N TRP A 164 -8.31 18.62 8.96
CA TRP A 164 -7.89 19.00 7.61
C TRP A 164 -6.38 18.89 7.38
N GLY A 165 -5.57 19.05 8.44
CA GLY A 165 -4.13 18.77 8.39
C GLY A 165 -3.83 17.28 8.17
N ILE A 166 -4.57 16.38 8.81
CA ILE A 166 -4.49 14.93 8.54
C ILE A 166 -4.92 14.61 7.10
N VAL A 167 -6.03 15.19 6.63
CA VAL A 167 -6.46 15.06 5.22
C VAL A 167 -5.34 15.52 4.28
N TRP A 168 -4.74 16.68 4.54
CA TRP A 168 -3.64 17.23 3.75
C TRP A 168 -2.41 16.29 3.74
N ALA A 169 -2.01 15.76 4.88
CA ALA A 169 -0.89 14.82 4.97
C ALA A 169 -1.16 13.55 4.14
N HIS A 170 -2.39 13.04 4.12
CA HIS A 170 -2.79 11.90 3.27
C HIS A 170 -2.79 12.23 1.77
N LEU A 171 -3.26 13.43 1.40
CA LEU A 171 -3.20 13.93 0.02
C LEU A 171 -1.75 14.05 -0.45
N GLY A 172 -0.91 14.62 0.41
CA GLY A 172 0.53 14.84 0.25
C GLY A 172 1.33 13.55 0.09
N ALA A 173 1.07 12.56 0.94
CA ALA A 173 1.84 11.33 0.98
C ALA A 173 1.58 10.42 -0.24
N ASN A 174 0.39 9.83 -0.32
CA ASN A 174 0.15 8.73 -1.27
C ASN A 174 -1.19 8.82 -2.03
N SER A 175 -2.18 9.57 -1.53
CA SER A 175 -3.57 9.45 -1.99
C SER A 175 -3.79 9.92 -3.43
N ILE A 176 -3.13 11.00 -3.85
CA ILE A 176 -3.22 11.53 -5.22
C ILE A 176 -2.33 10.70 -6.14
N ALA A 177 -1.06 10.50 -5.76
CA ALA A 177 -0.08 9.77 -6.56
C ALA A 177 -0.53 8.36 -6.95
N LEU A 178 -1.03 7.57 -5.99
CA LEU A 178 -1.54 6.21 -6.24
C LEU A 178 -2.66 6.21 -7.28
N LYS A 179 -3.60 7.17 -7.19
CA LYS A 179 -4.72 7.25 -8.13
C LYS A 179 -4.24 7.67 -9.51
N VAL A 180 -3.33 8.64 -9.61
CA VAL A 180 -2.75 9.08 -10.89
C VAL A 180 -2.05 7.93 -11.60
N MET A 181 -1.28 7.14 -10.85
CA MET A 181 -0.56 5.97 -11.38
C MET A 181 -1.49 4.88 -11.92
N LEU A 182 -2.64 4.65 -11.29
CA LEU A 182 -3.60 3.63 -11.72
C LEU A 182 -4.54 4.13 -12.83
N LEU A 183 -4.89 5.42 -12.82
CA LEU A 183 -5.83 6.02 -13.77
C LEU A 183 -5.18 6.37 -15.10
N THR A 184 -3.93 6.86 -15.11
CA THR A 184 -3.25 7.32 -16.34
C THR A 184 -3.19 6.21 -17.42
N PRO A 185 -2.78 4.97 -17.11
CA PRO A 185 -2.80 3.88 -18.10
C PRO A 185 -4.22 3.53 -18.55
N THR A 186 -5.21 3.62 -17.66
CA THR A 186 -6.61 3.34 -17.97
C THR A 186 -7.15 4.36 -18.99
N PHE A 187 -6.89 5.65 -18.78
CA PHE A 187 -7.24 6.69 -19.73
C PHE A 187 -6.48 6.53 -21.06
N ARG A 188 -5.21 6.16 -21.03
CA ARG A 188 -4.39 5.97 -22.23
C ARG A 188 -4.91 4.82 -23.12
N ASN A 189 -5.43 3.75 -22.51
CA ASN A 189 -5.89 2.55 -23.20
C ASN A 189 -7.38 2.56 -23.59
N MET A 190 -8.16 3.56 -23.17
CA MET A 190 -9.58 3.66 -23.52
C MET A 190 -9.75 3.99 -25.02
N ASP A 191 -10.61 3.25 -25.72
CA ASP A 191 -10.87 3.41 -27.15
C ASP A 191 -11.50 4.79 -27.47
N SER A 192 -10.92 5.54 -28.41
CA SER A 192 -11.47 6.82 -28.88
C SER A 192 -12.62 6.65 -29.88
N SER A 193 -12.87 5.45 -30.40
CA SER A 193 -13.93 5.18 -31.39
C SER A 193 -15.31 5.64 -30.91
N LEU A 194 -15.64 5.38 -29.63
CA LEU A 194 -16.90 5.82 -29.03
C LEU A 194 -16.97 7.34 -28.88
N GLU A 195 -15.84 7.99 -28.59
CA GLU A 195 -15.79 9.46 -28.52
C GLU A 195 -15.92 10.09 -29.91
N GLU A 196 -15.31 9.48 -30.93
CA GLU A 196 -15.38 9.92 -32.33
C GLU A 196 -16.79 9.72 -32.90
N ALA A 197 -17.39 8.55 -32.67
CA ALA A 197 -18.78 8.27 -33.06
C ALA A 197 -19.75 9.26 -32.42
N SER A 198 -19.52 9.63 -31.15
CA SER A 198 -20.29 10.68 -30.47
C SER A 198 -20.20 12.03 -31.16
N ARG A 199 -18.98 12.43 -31.55
CA ARG A 199 -18.73 13.70 -32.25
C ARG A 199 -19.35 13.71 -33.65
N VAL A 200 -19.26 12.59 -34.38
CA VAL A 200 -19.91 12.42 -35.70
C VAL A 200 -21.43 12.47 -35.57
N ALA A 201 -21.98 11.92 -34.49
CA ALA A 201 -23.42 12.01 -34.17
C ALA A 201 -23.87 13.41 -33.68
N GLY A 202 -23.00 14.42 -33.73
CA GLY A 202 -23.34 15.80 -33.36
C GLY A 202 -23.34 16.09 -31.85
N ALA A 203 -22.87 15.16 -31.01
CA ALA A 203 -22.79 15.42 -29.57
C ALA A 203 -21.65 16.39 -29.24
N GLY A 204 -21.93 17.34 -28.34
CA GLY A 204 -20.91 18.26 -27.81
C GLY A 204 -19.93 17.56 -26.86
N ARG A 205 -18.77 18.19 -26.62
CA ARG A 205 -17.68 17.64 -25.77
C ARG A 205 -18.15 17.22 -24.38
N MET A 206 -18.97 18.05 -23.72
CA MET A 206 -19.49 17.74 -22.38
C MET A 206 -20.45 16.55 -22.39
N THR A 207 -21.26 16.42 -23.45
CA THR A 207 -22.17 15.28 -23.62
C THR A 207 -21.39 13.99 -23.86
N THR A 208 -20.35 14.02 -24.70
CA THR A 208 -19.44 12.88 -24.90
C THR A 208 -18.76 12.47 -23.60
N VAL A 209 -18.27 13.43 -22.82
CA VAL A 209 -17.64 13.14 -21.52
C VAL A 209 -18.65 12.50 -20.55
N ALA A 210 -19.81 13.12 -20.35
CA ALA A 210 -20.77 12.68 -19.34
C ALA A 210 -21.50 11.37 -19.70
N ARG A 211 -21.80 11.14 -20.98
CA ARG A 211 -22.58 9.98 -21.42
C ARG A 211 -21.77 8.82 -21.96
N ILE A 212 -20.50 9.04 -22.34
CA ILE A 212 -19.66 7.99 -22.94
C ILE A 212 -18.42 7.76 -22.09
N VAL A 213 -17.57 8.78 -21.90
CA VAL A 213 -16.29 8.61 -21.19
C VAL A 213 -16.50 8.23 -19.72
N VAL A 214 -17.32 8.99 -18.98
CA VAL A 214 -17.54 8.74 -17.55
C VAL A 214 -18.17 7.36 -17.31
N PRO A 215 -19.27 6.95 -17.98
CA PRO A 215 -19.84 5.62 -17.79
C PRO A 215 -18.90 4.48 -18.21
N ALA A 216 -18.11 4.67 -19.28
CA ALA A 216 -17.12 3.68 -19.71
C ALA A 216 -15.99 3.53 -18.68
N MET A 217 -15.56 4.63 -18.05
CA MET A 217 -14.50 4.65 -17.05
C MET A 217 -14.99 4.32 -15.63
N MET A 218 -16.29 4.43 -15.35
CA MET A 218 -16.88 4.27 -14.02
C MET A 218 -16.44 2.97 -13.29
N PRO A 219 -16.41 1.78 -13.94
CA PRO A 219 -15.96 0.56 -13.26
C PRO A 219 -14.50 0.62 -12.81
N ALA A 220 -13.63 1.19 -13.66
CA ALA A 220 -12.21 1.36 -13.32
C ALA A 220 -12.03 2.42 -12.23
N LEU A 221 -12.78 3.53 -12.31
CA LEU A 221 -12.80 4.58 -11.28
C LEU A 221 -13.22 4.01 -9.92
N ILE A 222 -14.34 3.27 -9.86
CA ILE A 222 -14.81 2.65 -8.63
C ILE A 222 -13.77 1.65 -8.10
N ALA A 223 -13.21 0.79 -8.94
CA ALA A 223 -12.20 -0.18 -8.50
C ALA A 223 -10.94 0.50 -7.92
N ILE A 224 -10.46 1.59 -8.55
CA ILE A 224 -9.30 2.36 -8.10
C ILE A 224 -9.61 3.13 -6.81
N VAL A 225 -10.81 3.72 -6.70
CA VAL A 225 -11.25 4.41 -5.47
C VAL A 225 -11.34 3.44 -4.31
N LEU A 226 -11.98 2.28 -4.50
CA LEU A 226 -12.07 1.25 -3.46
C LEU A 226 -10.67 0.78 -3.03
N MET A 227 -9.78 0.53 -3.99
CA MET A 227 -8.39 0.15 -3.71
C MET A 227 -7.63 1.23 -2.93
N ALA A 228 -7.81 2.50 -3.30
CA ALA A 228 -7.21 3.62 -2.59
C ALA A 228 -7.81 3.79 -1.18
N MET A 229 -9.12 3.56 -1.00
CA MET A 229 -9.81 3.61 0.30
C MET A 229 -9.27 2.55 1.24
N ILE A 230 -9.15 1.32 0.75
CA ILE A 230 -8.55 0.23 1.53
C ILE A 230 -7.12 0.59 1.94
N ARG A 231 -6.33 1.16 1.03
CA ARG A 231 -4.96 1.60 1.34
C ARG A 231 -4.92 2.72 2.38
N ALA A 232 -5.84 3.69 2.33
CA ALA A 232 -5.94 4.75 3.32
C ALA A 232 -6.27 4.19 4.71
N MET A 233 -7.18 3.20 4.80
CA MET A 233 -7.51 2.52 6.06
C MET A 233 -6.38 1.65 6.62
N GLN A 234 -5.41 1.24 5.79
CA GLN A 234 -4.21 0.52 6.24
C GLN A 234 -3.16 1.44 6.88
N SER A 235 -3.16 2.72 6.53
CA SER A 235 -2.30 3.74 7.13
C SER A 235 -2.92 4.18 8.45
N PHE A 236 -2.10 4.24 9.51
CA PHE A 236 -2.53 4.82 10.79
C PHE A 236 -1.47 5.72 11.42
N GLU A 237 -0.24 5.67 10.89
CA GLU A 237 0.91 6.37 11.44
C GLU A 237 0.81 7.89 11.29
N ILE A 238 0.08 8.39 10.29
CA ILE A 238 -0.20 9.82 10.12
C ILE A 238 -1.11 10.30 11.26
N GLU A 239 -2.17 9.56 11.53
CA GLU A 239 -3.14 9.85 12.58
C GLU A 239 -2.54 9.68 13.97
N LEU A 240 -1.65 8.70 14.16
CA LEU A 240 -0.97 8.48 15.43
C LEU A 240 -0.06 9.67 15.80
N VAL A 241 0.55 10.34 14.80
CA VAL A 241 1.40 11.52 15.04
C VAL A 241 0.57 12.81 15.15
N LEU A 242 -0.39 13.02 14.25
CA LEU A 242 -1.08 14.31 14.14
C LEU A 242 -2.37 14.41 14.98
N GLY A 243 -3.00 13.28 15.31
CA GLY A 243 -4.29 13.21 15.99
C GLY A 243 -4.29 13.52 17.50
N PRO A 244 -3.32 12.99 18.30
CA PRO A 244 -3.34 13.15 19.75
C PRO A 244 -3.43 14.60 20.27
N PRO A 245 -2.77 15.61 19.67
CA PRO A 245 -2.84 17.00 20.14
C PRO A 245 -4.25 17.60 20.20
N PHE A 246 -5.22 17.04 19.49
CA PHE A 246 -6.63 17.47 19.53
C PHE A 246 -7.60 16.31 19.77
N GLU A 247 -7.12 15.25 20.44
CA GLU A 247 -7.88 14.04 20.83
C GLU A 247 -8.60 13.33 19.67
N PHE A 248 -8.01 13.39 18.47
CA PHE A 248 -8.60 12.75 17.29
C PHE A 248 -8.05 11.35 17.08
N PHE A 249 -8.89 10.36 17.37
CA PHE A 249 -8.59 8.95 17.16
C PHE A 249 -9.45 8.37 16.04
N ILE A 250 -8.81 7.58 15.19
CA ILE A 250 -9.45 6.63 14.27
C ILE A 250 -9.44 5.23 14.89
N TYR A 251 -10.17 4.27 14.31
CA TYR A 251 -10.31 2.95 14.92
C TYR A 251 -8.93 2.26 15.11
N SER A 252 -8.01 2.41 14.16
CA SER A 252 -6.68 1.79 14.23
C SER A 252 -5.81 2.41 15.32
N THR A 253 -5.74 3.75 15.41
CA THR A 253 -5.00 4.42 16.49
C THR A 253 -5.57 4.10 17.87
N LYS A 254 -6.89 3.90 17.97
CA LYS A 254 -7.54 3.50 19.23
C LYS A 254 -7.26 2.03 19.57
N VAL A 255 -7.25 1.12 18.59
CA VAL A 255 -6.77 -0.26 18.79
C VAL A 255 -5.32 -0.25 19.30
N TYR A 256 -4.46 0.57 18.71
CA TYR A 256 -3.08 0.72 19.18
C TYR A 256 -3.01 1.22 20.62
N SER A 257 -3.75 2.28 20.97
CA SER A 257 -3.73 2.84 22.33
C SER A 257 -4.24 1.85 23.38
N LEU A 258 -5.27 1.05 23.06
CA LEU A 258 -5.81 0.02 23.96
C LEU A 258 -4.81 -1.11 24.27
N ILE A 259 -3.91 -1.39 23.33
CA ILE A 259 -2.86 -2.40 23.50
C ILE A 259 -1.63 -1.80 24.20
N ALA A 260 -1.32 -0.53 23.92
CA ALA A 260 -0.14 0.16 24.45
C ALA A 260 -0.33 0.71 25.88
N GLN A 261 -1.57 0.85 26.36
CA GLN A 261 -1.86 1.28 27.73
C GLN A 261 -1.60 0.17 28.76
N GLU A 262 -1.44 0.57 30.03
CA GLU A 262 -1.24 -0.34 31.16
C GLU A 262 -2.43 -0.26 32.13
N PRO A 263 -3.18 -1.36 32.37
CA PRO A 263 -3.04 -2.68 31.77
C PRO A 263 -3.59 -2.75 30.32
N PRO A 264 -3.00 -3.60 29.45
CA PRO A 264 -3.46 -3.77 28.06
C PRO A 264 -4.87 -4.36 27.97
N GLN A 265 -5.72 -3.78 27.12
CA GLN A 265 -7.10 -4.23 26.89
C GLN A 265 -7.23 -5.00 25.56
N PHE A 266 -6.68 -6.22 25.53
CA PHE A 266 -6.68 -7.08 24.33
C PHE A 266 -8.08 -7.41 23.79
N GLY A 267 -9.04 -7.69 24.68
CA GLY A 267 -10.41 -8.02 24.28
C GLY A 267 -11.10 -6.84 23.57
N ALA A 268 -11.05 -5.65 24.19
CA ALA A 268 -11.66 -4.44 23.62
C ALA A 268 -11.00 -4.04 22.29
N ALA A 269 -9.67 -4.14 22.22
CA ALA A 269 -8.91 -3.91 20.98
C ALA A 269 -9.33 -4.89 19.87
N SER A 270 -9.53 -6.17 20.20
CA SER A 270 -9.99 -7.20 19.26
C SER A 270 -11.44 -7.00 18.81
N ALA A 271 -12.32 -6.52 19.70
CA ALA A 271 -13.69 -6.15 19.35
C ALA A 271 -13.72 -4.99 18.34
N LEU A 272 -12.95 -3.92 18.61
CA LEU A 272 -12.84 -2.78 17.69
C LEU A 272 -12.18 -3.18 16.36
N ALA A 273 -11.16 -4.05 16.40
CA ALA A 273 -10.55 -4.64 15.22
C ALA A 273 -11.56 -5.44 14.38
N THR A 274 -12.40 -6.24 15.03
CA THR A 274 -13.45 -7.04 14.38
C THR A 274 -14.50 -6.15 13.73
N LEU A 275 -14.89 -5.04 14.36
CA LEU A 275 -15.76 -4.02 13.75
C LEU A 275 -15.12 -3.38 12.52
N GLY A 276 -13.82 -3.04 12.59
CA GLY A 276 -13.07 -2.53 11.44
C GLY A 276 -13.05 -3.52 10.27
N LEU A 277 -12.82 -4.81 10.55
CA LEU A 277 -12.89 -5.88 9.55
C LEU A 277 -14.28 -6.00 8.92
N ALA A 278 -15.35 -5.89 9.72
CA ALA A 278 -16.73 -5.93 9.22
C ALA A 278 -17.05 -4.79 8.24
N VAL A 279 -16.39 -3.63 8.36
CA VAL A 279 -16.52 -2.51 7.42
C VAL A 279 -15.70 -2.72 6.15
N ILE A 280 -14.49 -3.29 6.25
CA ILE A 280 -13.57 -3.43 5.11
C ILE A 280 -13.92 -4.62 4.20
N LEU A 281 -14.39 -5.74 4.78
CA LEU A 281 -14.70 -6.95 4.02
C LEU A 281 -15.73 -6.72 2.89
N PRO A 282 -16.84 -5.99 3.11
CA PRO A 282 -17.77 -5.64 2.03
C PRO A 282 -17.14 -4.80 0.91
N LEU A 283 -16.28 -3.82 1.26
CA LEU A 283 -15.60 -2.97 0.28
C LEU A 283 -14.70 -3.81 -0.65
N ILE A 284 -14.06 -4.85 -0.11
CA ILE A 284 -13.22 -5.76 -0.89
C ILE A 284 -14.05 -6.71 -1.73
N PHE A 285 -15.14 -7.24 -1.19
CA PHE A 285 -16.03 -8.05 -2.00
C PHE A 285 -16.55 -7.25 -3.20
N ALA A 286 -16.93 -5.99 -2.99
CA ALA A 286 -17.32 -5.06 -4.06
C ALA A 286 -16.17 -4.82 -5.05
N GLN A 287 -14.96 -4.51 -4.57
CA GLN A 287 -13.78 -4.27 -5.40
C GLN A 287 -13.45 -5.49 -6.28
N ARG A 288 -13.46 -6.69 -5.69
CA ARG A 288 -13.19 -7.95 -6.38
C ARG A 288 -14.25 -8.24 -7.43
N HIS A 289 -15.53 -8.07 -7.08
CA HIS A 289 -16.65 -8.33 -7.98
C HIS A 289 -16.61 -7.42 -9.23
N LEU A 290 -16.29 -6.15 -9.04
CA LEU A 290 -16.17 -5.18 -10.12
C LEU A 290 -14.95 -5.46 -11.02
N THR A 291 -13.83 -5.87 -10.42
CA THR A 291 -12.59 -6.15 -11.16
C THR A 291 -12.66 -7.45 -11.96
N LEU A 292 -13.31 -8.49 -11.43
CA LEU A 292 -13.42 -9.80 -12.09
C LEU A 292 -14.34 -9.82 -13.31
N ARG A 293 -15.39 -8.98 -13.35
CA ARG A 293 -16.39 -9.00 -14.43
C ARG A 293 -15.91 -8.45 -15.78
N ARG A 294 -14.70 -7.87 -15.85
CA ARG A 294 -14.22 -7.19 -17.06
C ARG A 294 -12.73 -7.41 -17.30
N GLN A 295 -12.31 -8.68 -17.30
CA GLN A 295 -11.07 -9.05 -17.98
C GLN A 295 -11.19 -8.58 -19.43
N TYR A 296 -10.53 -7.45 -19.70
CA TYR A 296 -10.17 -6.88 -20.99
C TYR A 296 -10.74 -7.67 -22.15
N THR A 297 -11.92 -7.24 -22.64
CA THR A 297 -12.31 -7.56 -24.02
C THR A 297 -11.10 -7.20 -24.86
N THR A 298 -10.57 -8.21 -25.51
CA THR A 298 -9.36 -8.17 -26.31
C THR A 298 -9.41 -6.94 -27.21
N LEU A 299 -8.44 -6.06 -27.03
CA LEU A 299 -8.12 -4.93 -27.88
C LEU A 299 -7.82 -5.46 -29.29
N THR A 300 -8.86 -5.73 -30.07
CA THR A 300 -8.75 -5.84 -31.52
C THR A 300 -8.68 -4.43 -32.08
N GLY A 301 -7.46 -3.99 -32.38
CA GLY A 301 -7.17 -2.72 -33.05
C GLY A 301 -6.64 -1.63 -32.12
N LYS A 302 -5.31 -1.53 -32.00
CA LYS A 302 -4.64 -0.35 -31.40
C LYS A 302 -4.85 0.87 -32.29
N LEU A 303 -5.97 1.57 -32.15
CA LEU A 303 -6.03 2.98 -32.54
C LEU A 303 -5.41 3.78 -31.40
N GLN A 304 -4.19 4.28 -31.62
CA GLN A 304 -3.57 5.22 -30.68
C GLN A 304 -4.40 6.49 -30.66
N THR A 305 -4.89 6.86 -29.48
CA THR A 305 -5.62 8.11 -29.31
C THR A 305 -4.69 9.28 -29.62
N GLN A 306 -5.06 10.12 -30.60
CA GLN A 306 -4.29 11.33 -30.87
C GLN A 306 -4.43 12.28 -29.67
N PRO A 307 -3.33 12.89 -29.19
CA PRO A 307 -3.41 13.80 -28.06
C PRO A 307 -4.25 15.03 -28.45
N VAL A 308 -5.14 15.42 -27.55
CA VAL A 308 -5.91 16.67 -27.65
C VAL A 308 -4.93 17.83 -27.55
N ARG A 309 -4.93 18.69 -28.59
CA ARG A 309 -4.11 19.90 -28.62
C ARG A 309 -4.72 20.97 -27.73
N LEU A 310 -3.99 21.38 -26.69
CA LEU A 310 -4.45 22.40 -25.74
C LEU A 310 -4.24 23.84 -26.23
N GLY A 311 -3.43 24.04 -27.27
CA GLY A 311 -3.10 25.38 -27.78
C GLY A 311 -2.47 26.26 -26.69
N PRO A 312 -2.97 27.48 -26.42
CA PRO A 312 -2.39 28.39 -25.44
C PRO A 312 -2.45 27.85 -24.00
N TRP A 313 -3.38 26.94 -23.70
CA TRP A 313 -3.51 26.32 -22.37
C TRP A 313 -2.46 25.26 -22.07
N ARG A 314 -1.62 24.90 -23.05
CA ARG A 314 -0.59 23.87 -22.91
C ARG A 314 0.40 24.17 -21.78
N LEU A 315 0.90 25.40 -21.69
CA LEU A 315 1.86 25.80 -20.66
C LEU A 315 1.19 26.01 -19.28
N PRO A 316 0.05 26.72 -19.16
CA PRO A 316 -0.65 26.84 -17.88
C PRO A 316 -1.01 25.49 -17.25
N VAL A 317 -1.54 24.55 -18.05
CA VAL A 317 -1.88 23.20 -17.55
C VAL A 317 -0.63 22.42 -17.15
N PHE A 318 0.46 22.54 -17.92
CA PHE A 318 1.74 21.96 -17.53
C PHE A 318 2.23 22.48 -16.18
N PHE A 319 2.26 23.80 -15.98
CA PHE A 319 2.69 24.39 -14.72
C PHE A 319 1.76 24.03 -13.57
N ALA A 320 0.45 23.94 -13.80
CA ALA A 320 -0.49 23.48 -12.78
C ALA A 320 -0.19 22.05 -12.30
N VAL A 321 0.00 21.11 -13.24
CA VAL A 321 0.36 19.72 -12.91
C VAL A 321 1.74 19.64 -12.26
N LEU A 322 2.71 20.42 -12.76
CA LEU A 322 4.06 20.50 -12.21
C LEU A 322 4.02 21.00 -10.76
N THR A 323 3.28 22.07 -10.47
CA THR A 323 3.12 22.61 -9.11
C THR A 323 2.52 21.57 -8.18
N VAL A 324 1.46 20.87 -8.60
CA VAL A 324 0.87 19.80 -7.77
C VAL A 324 1.91 18.74 -7.47
N VAL A 325 2.60 18.19 -8.47
CA VAL A 325 3.57 17.11 -8.20
C VAL A 325 4.78 17.60 -7.38
N LEU A 326 5.22 18.84 -7.55
CA LEU A 326 6.28 19.43 -6.72
C LEU A 326 5.84 19.62 -5.27
N LEU A 327 4.59 20.04 -5.04
CA LEU A 327 4.03 20.13 -3.68
C LEU A 327 3.97 18.75 -3.02
N LEU A 328 3.57 17.71 -3.75
CA LEU A 328 3.49 16.36 -3.20
C LEU A 328 4.87 15.72 -2.94
N THR A 329 5.89 16.09 -3.72
CA THR A 329 7.20 15.41 -3.70
C THR A 329 8.32 16.28 -3.16
N VAL A 330 8.64 17.37 -3.86
CA VAL A 330 9.85 18.15 -3.63
C VAL A 330 9.73 18.97 -2.35
N VAL A 331 8.60 19.64 -2.13
CA VAL A 331 8.39 20.48 -0.95
C VAL A 331 8.63 19.71 0.36
N PRO A 332 7.88 18.65 0.68
CA PRO A 332 8.08 17.94 1.95
C PRO A 332 9.51 17.37 2.08
N LEU A 333 10.13 16.92 0.99
CA LEU A 333 11.50 16.41 1.02
C LEU A 333 12.54 17.49 1.31
N VAL A 334 12.40 18.67 0.69
CA VAL A 334 13.28 19.82 0.96
C VAL A 334 13.15 20.24 2.41
N PHE A 335 11.93 20.30 2.95
CA PHE A 335 11.72 20.67 4.34
C PHE A 335 12.27 19.62 5.31
N VAL A 336 12.02 18.33 5.11
CA VAL A 336 12.69 17.30 5.92
C VAL A 336 14.21 17.38 5.82
N ALA A 337 14.74 17.66 4.62
CA ALA A 337 16.18 17.83 4.44
C ALA A 337 16.71 18.99 5.28
N LEU A 338 16.07 20.16 5.21
CA LEU A 338 16.41 21.32 6.00
C LEU A 338 16.30 21.02 7.50
N ALA A 339 15.19 20.41 7.95
CA ALA A 339 14.96 20.03 9.34
C ALA A 339 16.10 19.16 9.92
N SER A 340 16.63 18.22 9.13
CA SER A 340 17.71 17.34 9.59
C SER A 340 19.01 18.07 9.95
N PHE A 341 19.19 19.28 9.43
CA PHE A 341 20.33 20.13 9.71
C PHE A 341 20.01 21.25 10.69
N MET A 342 18.76 21.43 11.14
CA MET A 342 18.44 22.51 12.09
C MET A 342 18.91 22.16 13.50
N LYS A 343 19.45 23.14 14.23
CA LYS A 343 19.75 23.00 15.66
C LYS A 343 18.48 22.75 16.46
N LEU A 344 17.44 23.51 16.12
CA LEU A 344 16.12 23.42 16.73
C LEU A 344 15.06 23.50 15.62
N PHE A 345 14.22 22.48 15.54
CA PHE A 345 13.22 22.30 14.48
C PHE A 345 12.29 23.51 14.37
N GLY A 346 12.18 24.07 13.15
CA GLY A 346 11.31 25.21 12.87
C GLY A 346 11.84 26.59 13.30
N PHE A 347 12.98 26.69 14.00
CA PHE A 347 13.55 27.97 14.44
C PHE A 347 14.56 28.56 13.42
N PHE A 348 14.03 29.18 12.36
CA PHE A 348 14.84 29.79 11.29
C PHE A 348 15.61 31.06 11.70
N ASN A 349 15.20 31.75 12.77
CA ASN A 349 15.74 33.07 13.15
C ASN A 349 16.96 32.98 14.10
N LEU A 350 17.48 31.79 14.36
CA LEU A 350 18.70 31.64 15.16
C LEU A 350 19.91 32.21 14.40
N PRO A 351 20.89 32.85 15.08
CA PRO A 351 22.09 33.39 14.41
C PRO A 351 22.91 32.35 13.64
N ASP A 352 22.90 31.10 14.13
CA ASP A 352 23.48 29.95 13.45
C ASP A 352 22.48 28.78 13.59
N PRO A 353 21.49 28.68 12.67
CA PRO A 353 20.37 27.76 12.80
C PRO A 353 20.73 26.33 12.39
N TYR A 354 21.91 26.10 11.80
CA TYR A 354 22.29 24.82 11.22
C TYR A 354 23.39 24.11 12.00
N THR A 355 23.37 22.78 12.00
CA THR A 355 24.35 21.91 12.65
C THR A 355 24.40 20.53 12.00
N LEU A 356 25.54 19.86 12.15
CA LEU A 356 25.72 18.44 11.81
C LEU A 356 25.58 17.52 13.03
N ASN A 357 25.35 18.08 14.22
CA ASN A 357 25.35 17.31 15.46
C ASN A 357 24.30 16.20 15.47
N HIS A 358 23.08 16.47 14.99
CA HIS A 358 22.02 15.45 14.94
C HIS A 358 22.40 14.27 14.05
N TRP A 359 23.03 14.52 12.90
CA TRP A 359 23.58 13.48 12.05
C TRP A 359 24.67 12.67 12.74
N ILE A 360 25.62 13.34 13.41
CA ILE A 360 26.70 12.66 14.14
C ILE A 360 26.16 11.78 15.26
N ILE A 361 25.19 12.30 16.03
CA ILE A 361 24.57 11.60 17.16
C ILE A 361 23.80 10.38 16.64
N VAL A 362 22.90 10.58 15.67
CA VAL A 362 22.05 9.51 15.14
C VAL A 362 22.88 8.42 14.46
N LEU A 363 23.85 8.78 13.61
CA LEU A 363 24.66 7.77 12.90
C LEU A 363 25.60 6.97 13.84
N ARG A 364 25.90 7.49 15.02
CA ARG A 364 26.69 6.79 16.05
C ARG A 364 25.83 6.04 17.07
N ASP A 365 24.53 6.26 17.08
CA ASP A 365 23.61 5.58 17.97
C ASP A 365 23.48 4.09 17.59
N ALA A 366 23.75 3.21 18.54
CA ALA A 366 23.64 1.77 18.36
C ALA A 366 22.20 1.35 17.99
N VAL A 367 21.18 2.05 18.51
CA VAL A 367 19.77 1.80 18.19
C VAL A 367 19.49 2.12 16.72
N PHE A 368 20.04 3.22 16.20
CA PHE A 368 19.92 3.59 14.79
C PHE A 368 20.62 2.57 13.88
N VAL A 369 21.87 2.22 14.17
CA VAL A 369 22.65 1.27 13.34
C VAL A 369 21.97 -0.10 13.30
N LYS A 370 21.48 -0.57 14.45
CA LYS A 370 20.70 -1.80 14.54
C LYS A 370 19.39 -1.69 13.77
N GLY A 371 18.69 -0.56 13.89
CA GLY A 371 17.48 -0.26 13.14
C GLY A 371 17.69 -0.27 11.63
N LEU A 372 18.80 0.28 11.16
CA LEU A 372 19.20 0.24 9.75
C LEU A 372 19.41 -1.20 9.27
N TRP A 373 20.13 -2.01 10.04
CA TRP A 373 20.33 -3.43 9.73
C TRP A 373 19.01 -4.21 9.72
N ASN A 374 18.16 -4.00 10.72
CA ASN A 374 16.83 -4.62 10.80
C ASN A 374 15.97 -4.22 9.60
N THR A 375 15.96 -2.95 9.20
CA THR A 375 15.26 -2.50 7.99
C THR A 375 15.79 -3.19 6.74
N LEU A 376 17.11 -3.32 6.58
CA LEU A 376 17.71 -4.01 5.43
C LEU A 376 17.34 -5.49 5.40
N VAL A 377 17.49 -6.21 6.52
CA VAL A 377 17.12 -7.62 6.64
C VAL A 377 15.64 -7.81 6.33
N MET A 378 14.78 -6.94 6.87
CA MET A 378 13.34 -7.00 6.63
C MET A 378 13.01 -6.74 5.15
N ALA A 379 13.57 -5.70 4.56
CA ALA A 379 13.28 -5.30 3.18
C ALA A 379 13.81 -6.31 2.15
N VAL A 380 15.04 -6.81 2.33
CA VAL A 380 15.61 -7.87 1.48
C VAL A 380 14.84 -9.17 1.64
N GLY A 381 14.54 -9.56 2.89
CA GLY A 381 13.74 -10.75 3.18
C GLY A 381 12.36 -10.67 2.54
N ALA A 382 11.67 -9.54 2.69
CA ALA A 382 10.37 -9.33 2.09
C ALA A 382 10.44 -9.37 0.56
N GLY A 383 11.40 -8.68 -0.07
CA GLY A 383 11.60 -8.71 -1.52
C GLY A 383 11.88 -10.12 -2.06
N PHE A 384 12.66 -10.93 -1.35
CA PHE A 384 13.00 -12.30 -1.75
C PHE A 384 11.86 -13.30 -1.54
N PHE A 385 11.33 -13.40 -0.32
CA PHE A 385 10.31 -14.39 0.01
C PHE A 385 8.96 -14.11 -0.65
N SER A 386 8.64 -12.82 -0.87
CA SER A 386 7.44 -12.44 -1.62
C SER A 386 7.46 -12.95 -3.07
N VAL A 387 8.59 -12.84 -3.77
CA VAL A 387 8.72 -13.32 -5.16
C VAL A 387 8.47 -14.83 -5.23
N ILE A 388 9.02 -15.59 -4.27
CA ILE A 388 8.82 -17.05 -4.21
C ILE A 388 7.35 -17.37 -3.95
N LEU A 389 6.77 -16.84 -2.87
CA LEU A 389 5.40 -17.16 -2.47
C LEU A 389 4.38 -16.70 -3.52
N PHE A 390 4.50 -15.47 -4.00
CA PHE A 390 3.51 -14.86 -4.90
C PHE A 390 3.57 -15.47 -6.30
N SER A 391 4.76 -15.87 -6.77
CA SER A 391 4.90 -16.57 -8.05
C SER A 391 4.25 -17.95 -8.01
N LEU A 392 4.41 -18.70 -6.90
CA LEU A 392 3.73 -19.98 -6.71
C LEU A 392 2.22 -19.82 -6.63
N ILE A 393 1.71 -18.87 -5.83
CA ILE A 393 0.27 -18.59 -5.75
C ILE A 393 -0.28 -18.22 -7.12
N ALA A 394 0.35 -17.28 -7.83
CA ALA A 394 -0.06 -16.87 -9.16
C ALA A 394 -0.04 -18.06 -10.15
N TYR A 395 1.00 -18.89 -10.11
CA TYR A 395 1.13 -20.06 -10.99
C TYR A 395 0.00 -21.04 -10.73
N PHE A 396 -0.25 -21.36 -9.46
CA PHE A 396 -1.30 -22.30 -9.08
C PHE A 396 -2.69 -21.80 -9.45
N THR A 397 -2.95 -20.52 -9.29
CA THR A 397 -4.23 -19.91 -9.65
C THR A 397 -4.46 -19.84 -11.16
N VAL A 398 -3.43 -19.54 -11.97
CA VAL A 398 -3.56 -19.33 -13.43
C VAL A 398 -3.40 -20.61 -14.23
N ARG A 399 -2.37 -21.41 -13.93
CA ARG A 399 -1.88 -22.50 -14.79
C ARG A 399 -2.40 -23.89 -14.41
N THR A 400 -3.19 -24.00 -13.35
CA THR A 400 -3.70 -25.31 -12.88
C THR A 400 -5.21 -25.39 -12.90
N THR A 401 -5.72 -26.61 -12.91
CA THR A 401 -7.16 -26.92 -12.88
C THR A 401 -7.60 -27.50 -11.53
N PHE A 402 -6.80 -27.33 -10.47
CA PHE A 402 -7.12 -27.84 -9.14
C PHE A 402 -8.44 -27.26 -8.62
N ARG A 403 -9.27 -28.10 -7.98
CA ARG A 403 -10.59 -27.69 -7.45
C ARG A 403 -10.48 -26.52 -6.47
N ALA A 404 -9.46 -26.52 -5.61
CA ALA A 404 -9.25 -25.50 -4.59
C ALA A 404 -8.48 -24.26 -5.09
N ARG A 405 -8.16 -24.12 -6.39
CA ARG A 405 -7.42 -22.95 -6.91
C ARG A 405 -8.18 -21.63 -6.71
N ALA A 406 -9.52 -21.68 -6.73
CA ALA A 406 -10.37 -20.52 -6.50
C ALA A 406 -10.34 -20.07 -5.03
N LEU A 407 -10.18 -21.03 -4.10
CA LEU A 407 -9.97 -20.74 -2.68
C LEU A 407 -8.60 -20.10 -2.47
N LEU A 408 -7.54 -20.65 -3.07
CA LEU A 408 -6.20 -20.05 -3.03
C LEU A 408 -6.20 -18.61 -3.58
N ASP A 409 -6.85 -18.40 -4.72
CA ASP A 409 -7.03 -17.07 -5.28
C ASP A 409 -7.74 -16.14 -4.29
N PHE A 410 -8.87 -16.57 -3.72
CA PHE A 410 -9.63 -15.77 -2.76
C PHE A 410 -8.80 -15.39 -1.52
N ILE A 411 -8.09 -16.35 -0.92
CA ILE A 411 -7.26 -16.09 0.26
C ILE A 411 -6.13 -15.11 -0.06
N SER A 412 -5.59 -15.14 -1.29
CA SER A 412 -4.56 -14.17 -1.71
C SER A 412 -5.04 -12.71 -1.68
N TRP A 413 -6.36 -12.46 -1.69
CA TRP A 413 -6.96 -11.12 -1.56
C TRP A 413 -7.20 -10.69 -0.12
N LEU A 414 -7.27 -11.62 0.83
CA LEU A 414 -7.65 -11.32 2.21
C LEU A 414 -6.65 -10.43 2.97
N PRO A 415 -5.32 -10.49 2.78
CA PRO A 415 -4.43 -9.58 3.50
C PRO A 415 -4.67 -8.11 3.16
N PHE A 416 -5.13 -7.82 1.94
CA PHE A 416 -5.55 -6.47 1.60
C PHE A 416 -6.75 -6.00 2.44
N ALA A 417 -7.55 -6.92 2.97
CA ALA A 417 -8.71 -6.65 3.84
C ALA A 417 -8.39 -6.33 5.28
N VAL A 418 -7.20 -6.70 5.72
CA VAL A 418 -6.81 -6.56 7.10
C VAL A 418 -5.86 -5.36 7.16
N PRO A 419 -6.24 -4.26 7.82
CA PRO A 419 -5.32 -3.16 8.12
C PRO A 419 -4.03 -3.71 8.73
N GLY A 420 -2.87 -3.14 8.37
CA GLY A 420 -1.58 -3.65 8.81
C GLY A 420 -1.52 -3.83 10.34
N LEU A 421 -2.05 -2.86 11.09
CA LEU A 421 -2.14 -2.95 12.54
C LEU A 421 -2.98 -4.13 13.02
N LEU A 422 -4.17 -4.33 12.44
CA LEU A 422 -5.06 -5.43 12.83
C LEU A 422 -4.40 -6.78 12.51
N PHE A 423 -3.72 -6.86 11.37
CA PHE A 423 -2.96 -8.05 11.02
C PHE A 423 -1.84 -8.30 12.03
N GLY A 424 -1.17 -7.23 12.48
CA GLY A 424 -0.20 -7.26 13.57
C GLY A 424 -0.76 -7.82 14.87
N VAL A 425 -1.97 -7.40 15.28
CA VAL A 425 -2.70 -7.96 16.44
C VAL A 425 -2.95 -9.46 16.28
N GLY A 426 -3.45 -9.88 15.11
CA GLY A 426 -3.71 -11.29 14.83
C GLY A 426 -2.44 -12.13 14.90
N LEU A 427 -1.35 -11.66 14.30
CA LEU A 427 -0.04 -12.32 14.40
C LEU A 427 0.48 -12.33 15.84
N LEU A 428 0.30 -11.25 16.61
CA LEU A 428 0.62 -11.25 18.03
C LEU A 428 -0.06 -12.44 18.71
N TYR A 429 -1.37 -12.67 18.51
CA TYR A 429 -2.00 -13.86 19.09
C TYR A 429 -1.41 -15.18 18.60
N VAL A 430 -1.17 -15.34 17.29
CA VAL A 430 -0.59 -16.59 16.73
C VAL A 430 0.70 -16.97 17.43
N PHE A 431 1.61 -16.01 17.58
CA PHE A 431 2.95 -16.28 18.07
C PHE A 431 2.97 -16.42 19.57
N LEU A 432 2.25 -15.57 20.27
CA LEU A 432 2.44 -15.39 21.70
C LEU A 432 1.57 -16.38 22.50
N GLU A 433 0.43 -16.82 21.94
CA GLU A 433 -0.47 -17.83 22.53
C GLU A 433 -0.06 -19.27 22.21
N SER A 434 0.53 -19.52 21.04
CA SER A 434 1.01 -20.86 20.69
C SER A 434 2.36 -21.16 21.34
N PRO A 435 2.49 -22.21 22.18
CA PRO A 435 3.77 -22.59 22.76
C PRO A 435 4.85 -22.89 21.70
N LEU A 436 4.44 -23.39 20.54
CA LEU A 436 5.33 -23.72 19.42
C LEU A 436 5.93 -22.47 18.77
N PHE A 437 5.15 -21.38 18.67
CA PHE A 437 5.56 -20.18 17.94
C PHE A 437 6.06 -19.05 18.87
N ARG A 438 5.82 -19.15 20.18
CA ARG A 438 6.25 -18.15 21.17
C ARG A 438 7.73 -17.76 21.09
N PRO A 439 8.68 -18.68 20.86
CA PRO A 439 10.10 -18.32 20.71
C PRO A 439 10.40 -17.41 19.51
N LEU A 440 9.50 -17.35 18.52
CA LEU A 440 9.66 -16.51 17.32
C LEU A 440 9.09 -15.10 17.51
N TYR A 441 8.42 -14.82 18.63
CA TYR A 441 7.93 -13.47 18.94
C TYR A 441 9.10 -12.48 19.01
N GLY A 442 8.91 -11.29 18.44
CA GLY A 442 9.95 -10.27 18.40
C GLY A 442 11.15 -10.60 17.52
N SER A 443 11.11 -11.67 16.70
CA SER A 443 12.18 -12.04 15.77
C SER A 443 12.07 -11.33 14.41
N MET A 444 13.20 -11.14 13.72
CA MET A 444 13.22 -10.57 12.36
C MET A 444 12.46 -11.42 11.35
N PHE A 445 12.45 -12.74 11.52
CA PHE A 445 11.68 -13.66 10.67
C PHE A 445 10.19 -13.31 10.69
N LEU A 446 9.66 -12.99 11.86
CA LEU A 446 8.26 -12.62 12.02
C LEU A 446 7.94 -11.28 11.35
N LEU A 447 8.82 -10.29 11.45
CA LEU A 447 8.62 -9.00 10.76
C LEU A 447 8.67 -9.15 9.23
N VAL A 448 9.58 -9.98 8.71
CA VAL A 448 9.62 -10.35 7.29
C VAL A 448 8.32 -11.05 6.88
N LEU A 449 7.85 -11.99 7.68
CA LEU A 449 6.61 -12.72 7.40
C LEU A 449 5.39 -11.77 7.37
N ALA A 450 5.29 -10.86 8.34
CA ALA A 450 4.22 -9.87 8.43
C ALA A 450 4.17 -8.96 7.19
N THR A 451 5.33 -8.48 6.76
CA THR A 451 5.46 -7.61 5.56
C THR A 451 5.24 -8.36 4.24
N VAL A 452 5.62 -9.64 4.14
CA VAL A 452 5.30 -10.49 2.98
C VAL A 452 3.79 -10.73 2.89
N ILE A 453 3.11 -11.00 4.00
CA ILE A 453 1.67 -11.28 3.96
C ILE A 453 0.88 -10.01 3.64
N SER A 454 1.22 -8.88 4.26
CA SER A 454 0.53 -7.60 4.01
C SER A 454 0.67 -7.11 2.56
N SER A 455 1.75 -7.48 1.87
CA SER A 455 1.97 -7.16 0.44
C SER A 455 1.49 -8.25 -0.54
N MET A 456 0.95 -9.38 -0.04
CA MET A 456 0.63 -10.56 -0.85
C MET A 456 -0.36 -10.29 -1.97
N THR A 457 -1.41 -9.51 -1.71
CA THR A 457 -2.46 -9.27 -2.70
C THR A 457 -1.92 -8.54 -3.92
N LEU A 458 -1.24 -7.41 -3.72
CA LEU A 458 -0.73 -6.59 -4.83
C LEU A 458 0.30 -7.35 -5.66
N GLY A 459 1.28 -7.97 -5.00
CA GLY A 459 2.32 -8.72 -5.69
C GLY A 459 1.78 -9.92 -6.47
N THR A 460 0.87 -10.69 -5.86
CA THR A 460 0.22 -11.82 -6.54
C THR A 460 -0.59 -11.38 -7.76
N GLN A 461 -1.35 -10.28 -7.67
CA GLN A 461 -2.15 -9.79 -8.80
C GLN A 461 -1.29 -9.28 -9.96
N ILE A 462 -0.17 -8.62 -9.68
CA ILE A 462 0.78 -8.17 -10.72
C ILE A 462 1.37 -9.38 -11.47
N ILE A 463 1.83 -10.40 -10.75
CA ILE A 463 2.40 -11.62 -11.36
C ILE A 463 1.30 -12.38 -12.13
N LYS A 464 0.12 -12.55 -11.52
CA LYS A 464 -1.04 -13.21 -12.13
C LYS A 464 -1.45 -12.55 -13.44
N SER A 465 -1.57 -11.21 -13.45
CA SER A 465 -1.96 -10.44 -14.65
C SER A 465 -0.97 -10.61 -15.81
N ASN A 466 0.34 -10.60 -15.52
CA ASN A 466 1.35 -10.81 -16.55
C ASN A 466 1.40 -12.27 -17.02
N MET A 467 1.20 -13.24 -16.12
CA MET A 467 1.18 -14.65 -16.49
C MET A 467 -0.04 -15.04 -17.34
N MET A 468 -1.20 -14.41 -17.12
CA MET A 468 -2.37 -14.58 -17.99
C MET A 468 -2.13 -14.07 -19.42
N GLN A 469 -1.22 -13.11 -19.62
CA GLN A 469 -0.84 -12.63 -20.95
C GLN A 469 0.10 -13.59 -21.69
N LEU A 470 0.80 -14.47 -20.96
CA LEU A 470 1.61 -15.53 -21.55
C LEU A 470 0.71 -16.73 -21.91
N GLY A 471 0.68 -17.12 -23.18
CA GLY A 471 -0.04 -18.32 -23.64
C GLY A 471 0.41 -19.61 -22.92
N HIS A 472 -0.40 -20.68 -23.00
CA HIS A 472 -0.05 -21.99 -22.45
C HIS A 472 0.93 -22.78 -23.33
N GLU A 473 1.10 -22.34 -24.58
CA GLU A 473 1.87 -23.01 -25.64
C GLU A 473 3.31 -23.36 -25.24
N LEU A 474 4.01 -22.46 -24.53
CA LEU A 474 5.39 -22.71 -24.08
C LEU A 474 5.48 -23.84 -23.03
N GLU A 475 4.48 -23.94 -22.15
CA GLU A 475 4.42 -25.03 -21.17
C GLU A 475 4.02 -26.35 -21.83
N GLU A 476 3.12 -26.31 -22.81
CA GLU A 476 2.70 -27.47 -23.58
C GLU A 476 3.85 -28.03 -24.43
N ALA A 477 4.59 -27.17 -25.14
CA ALA A 477 5.78 -27.56 -25.89
C ALA A 477 6.84 -28.22 -24.98
N SER A 478 7.11 -27.62 -23.81
CA SER A 478 8.03 -28.20 -22.81
C SER A 478 7.56 -29.60 -22.37
N ARG A 479 6.27 -29.78 -22.08
CA ARG A 479 5.73 -31.09 -21.68
C ARG A 479 5.76 -32.13 -22.81
N VAL A 480 5.52 -31.73 -24.05
CA VAL A 480 5.61 -32.63 -25.22
C VAL A 480 7.04 -33.15 -25.40
N THR A 481 8.05 -32.34 -25.08
CA THR A 481 9.46 -32.78 -25.07
C THR A 481 9.85 -33.66 -23.88
N GLY A 482 8.90 -34.05 -23.03
CA GLY A 482 9.14 -34.92 -21.87
C GLY A 482 9.66 -34.20 -20.63
N ALA A 483 9.69 -32.87 -20.62
CA ALA A 483 10.16 -32.11 -19.47
C ALA A 483 9.21 -32.24 -18.27
N THR A 484 9.78 -32.32 -17.06
CA THR A 484 8.99 -32.35 -15.82
C THR A 484 8.33 -31.00 -15.55
N TRP A 485 7.33 -30.99 -14.66
CA TRP A 485 6.70 -29.75 -14.21
C TRP A 485 7.70 -28.77 -13.57
N TRP A 486 8.60 -29.28 -12.72
CA TRP A 486 9.62 -28.46 -12.07
C TRP A 486 10.60 -27.85 -13.08
N TYR A 487 11.01 -28.62 -14.08
CA TYR A 487 11.83 -28.10 -15.18
C TYR A 487 11.10 -27.00 -15.95
N THR A 488 9.84 -27.26 -16.35
CA THR A 488 9.02 -26.29 -17.09
C THR A 488 8.84 -24.99 -16.30
N PHE A 489 8.54 -25.09 -15.00
CA PHE A 489 8.38 -23.91 -14.15
C PHE A 489 9.68 -23.12 -14.01
N THR A 490 10.79 -23.77 -13.67
CA THR A 490 12.06 -23.08 -13.35
C THR A 490 12.87 -22.65 -14.56
N ARG A 491 12.80 -23.37 -15.68
CA ARG A 491 13.60 -23.13 -16.89
C ARG A 491 12.83 -22.46 -18.03
N VAL A 492 11.50 -22.46 -18.01
CA VAL A 492 10.68 -21.83 -19.05
C VAL A 492 9.87 -20.68 -18.49
N VAL A 493 9.01 -20.93 -17.50
CA VAL A 493 8.08 -19.91 -16.98
C VAL A 493 8.81 -18.85 -16.16
N LEU A 494 9.63 -19.25 -15.19
CA LEU A 494 10.31 -18.34 -14.27
C LEU A 494 11.24 -17.36 -15.00
N PRO A 495 12.10 -17.76 -15.96
CA PRO A 495 12.97 -16.82 -16.67
C PRO A 495 12.21 -15.80 -17.50
N ILE A 496 11.11 -16.21 -18.15
CA ILE A 496 10.25 -15.29 -18.92
C ILE A 496 9.55 -14.29 -17.98
N MET A 497 9.14 -14.75 -16.80
CA MET A 497 8.50 -13.92 -15.78
C MET A 497 9.49 -13.06 -14.99
N MET A 498 10.81 -13.33 -15.07
CA MET A 498 11.83 -12.71 -14.22
C MET A 498 11.79 -11.17 -14.18
N PRO A 499 11.56 -10.44 -15.28
CA PRO A 499 11.44 -8.98 -15.23
C PRO A 499 10.27 -8.52 -14.34
N VAL A 500 9.15 -9.23 -14.37
CA VAL A 500 7.96 -8.94 -13.53
C VAL A 500 8.21 -9.37 -12.09
N LEU A 501 8.89 -10.50 -11.88
CA LEU A 501 9.27 -10.97 -10.54
C LEU A 501 10.22 -10.00 -9.85
N LEU A 502 11.26 -9.52 -10.54
CA LEU A 502 12.17 -8.49 -10.04
C LEU A 502 11.45 -7.18 -9.71
N LEU A 503 10.53 -6.75 -10.59
CA LEU A 503 9.69 -5.59 -10.32
C LEU A 503 8.88 -5.76 -9.02
N VAL A 504 8.25 -6.91 -8.81
CA VAL A 504 7.48 -7.20 -7.59
C VAL A 504 8.39 -7.27 -6.37
N GLY A 505 9.55 -7.91 -6.48
CA GLY A 505 10.54 -7.97 -5.40
C GLY A 505 11.03 -6.58 -4.97
N VAL A 506 11.32 -5.70 -5.93
CA VAL A 506 11.69 -4.30 -5.67
C VAL A 506 10.54 -3.53 -5.01
N MET A 507 9.31 -3.69 -5.49
CA MET A 507 8.14 -3.04 -4.89
C MET A 507 7.91 -3.48 -3.45
N ASN A 508 8.12 -4.76 -3.13
CA ASN A 508 7.97 -5.30 -1.78
C ASN A 508 9.13 -4.90 -0.88
N PHE A 509 10.37 -4.83 -1.39
CA PHE A 509 11.49 -4.24 -0.68
C PHE A 509 11.17 -2.81 -0.24
N ILE A 510 10.75 -1.96 -1.19
CA ILE A 510 10.43 -0.56 -0.92
C ILE A 510 9.27 -0.45 0.08
N SER A 511 8.25 -1.30 -0.06
CA SER A 511 7.11 -1.31 0.85
C SER A 511 7.49 -1.73 2.26
N ALA A 512 8.31 -2.78 2.42
CA ALA A 512 8.78 -3.25 3.71
C ALA A 512 9.72 -2.24 4.37
N ALA A 513 10.64 -1.61 3.63
CA ALA A 513 11.60 -0.64 4.18
C ALA A 513 10.93 0.56 4.89
N ARG A 514 9.69 0.89 4.50
CA ARG A 514 8.87 1.96 5.09
C ARG A 514 7.69 1.45 5.91
N ASP A 515 7.59 0.14 6.15
CA ASP A 515 6.44 -0.42 6.83
C ASP A 515 6.50 -0.15 8.33
N VAL A 516 5.44 0.45 8.82
CA VAL A 516 5.19 0.71 10.24
C VAL A 516 4.04 -0.18 10.69
N ALA A 517 2.98 -0.23 9.88
CA ALA A 517 1.71 -0.68 10.39
C ALA A 517 1.64 -2.18 10.70
N SER A 518 2.26 -3.03 9.87
CA SER A 518 2.19 -4.48 10.08
C SER A 518 3.15 -4.99 11.16
N VAL A 519 4.11 -4.15 11.56
CA VAL A 519 5.21 -4.52 12.47
C VAL A 519 5.16 -3.81 13.82
N ALA A 520 4.41 -2.71 13.98
CA ALA A 520 4.40 -1.87 15.18
C ALA A 520 4.08 -2.63 16.49
N LEU A 521 3.17 -3.60 16.46
CA LEU A 521 2.78 -4.38 17.65
C LEU A 521 3.61 -5.64 17.87
N ILE A 522 4.49 -5.98 16.93
CA ILE A 522 5.26 -7.23 16.94
C ILE A 522 6.73 -6.96 17.21
N ALA A 523 7.23 -5.81 16.74
CA ALA A 523 8.61 -5.42 16.92
C ALA A 523 8.92 -5.19 18.41
N THR A 524 10.12 -5.60 18.81
CA THR A 524 10.67 -5.33 20.14
C THR A 524 11.79 -4.30 20.03
N ALA A 525 12.37 -3.89 21.16
CA ALA A 525 13.57 -3.04 21.17
C ALA A 525 14.73 -3.64 20.33
N GLU A 526 14.78 -4.97 20.21
CA GLU A 526 15.82 -5.68 19.47
C GLU A 526 15.58 -5.68 17.95
N THR A 527 14.32 -5.73 17.51
CA THR A 527 13.94 -5.85 16.09
C THR A 527 13.33 -4.60 15.49
N LYS A 528 13.37 -3.50 16.25
CA LYS A 528 12.91 -2.18 15.80
C LYS A 528 13.57 -1.79 14.48
N THR A 529 12.76 -1.35 13.51
CA THR A 529 13.18 -0.90 12.18
C THR A 529 13.33 0.62 12.17
N LEU A 530 14.00 1.18 11.16
CA LEU A 530 14.09 2.64 11.00
C LEU A 530 12.73 3.33 10.89
N ALA A 531 11.75 2.70 10.23
CA ALA A 531 10.41 3.28 10.12
C ALA A 531 9.71 3.38 11.48
N LEU A 532 9.88 2.38 12.35
CA LEU A 532 9.39 2.43 13.73
C LEU A 532 10.19 3.40 14.60
N LEU A 533 11.52 3.44 14.46
CA LEU A 533 12.35 4.39 15.17
C LEU A 533 12.00 5.84 14.81
N GLN A 534 11.69 6.10 13.54
CA GLN A 534 11.20 7.39 13.08
C GLN A 534 9.86 7.73 13.73
N LEU A 535 8.92 6.77 13.80
CA LEU A 535 7.64 6.96 14.48
C LEU A 535 7.86 7.32 15.96
N ASP A 536 8.70 6.58 16.67
CA ASP A 536 9.00 6.82 18.09
C ASP A 536 9.55 8.24 18.30
N PHE A 537 10.54 8.65 17.51
CA PHE A 537 11.07 10.01 17.58
C PHE A 537 10.00 11.08 17.31
N MET A 538 9.08 10.85 16.37
CA MET A 538 8.00 11.80 16.09
C MET A 538 6.98 11.87 17.23
N VAL A 539 6.61 10.73 17.83
CA VAL A 539 5.68 10.67 18.98
C VAL A 539 6.31 11.25 20.25
N GLU A 540 7.61 11.07 20.45
CA GLU A 540 8.39 11.66 21.56
C GLU A 540 8.69 13.16 21.38
N GLY A 541 8.33 13.75 20.23
CA GLY A 541 8.63 15.16 19.92
C GLY A 541 10.10 15.42 19.52
N ARG A 542 10.90 14.38 19.29
CA ARG A 542 12.30 14.43 18.84
C ARG A 542 12.37 14.57 17.32
N THR A 543 11.95 15.72 16.82
CA THR A 543 11.75 15.97 15.38
C THR A 543 13.04 16.03 14.56
N GLU A 544 14.16 16.50 15.10
CA GLU A 544 15.43 16.59 14.36
C GLU A 544 16.06 15.21 14.12
N PRO A 545 16.19 14.32 15.14
CA PRO A 545 16.55 12.92 14.90
C PRO A 545 15.58 12.21 13.95
N ALA A 546 14.27 12.46 14.06
CA ALA A 546 13.28 11.91 13.13
C ALA A 546 13.52 12.36 11.68
N ALA A 547 13.96 13.59 11.45
CA ALA A 547 14.29 14.11 10.13
C ALA A 547 15.53 13.43 9.54
N VAL A 548 16.55 13.15 10.36
CA VAL A 548 17.73 12.36 9.92
C VAL A 548 17.30 10.95 9.48
N VAL A 549 16.53 10.24 10.33
CA VAL A 549 16.03 8.90 9.98
C VAL A 549 15.17 8.94 8.73
N SER A 550 14.30 9.96 8.59
CA SER A 550 13.46 10.16 7.41
C SER A 550 14.26 10.19 6.11
N LEU A 551 15.35 10.95 6.08
CA LEU A 551 16.19 11.05 4.87
C LEU A 551 16.87 9.73 4.53
N VAL A 552 17.30 8.97 5.54
CA VAL A 552 17.90 7.65 5.32
C VAL A 552 16.87 6.69 4.73
N VAL A 553 15.65 6.65 5.27
CA VAL A 553 14.57 5.80 4.73
C VAL A 553 14.16 6.24 3.32
N VAL A 554 14.05 7.54 3.05
CA VAL A 554 13.79 8.10 1.71
C VAL A 554 14.89 7.73 0.72
N ALA A 555 16.16 7.82 1.13
CA ALA A 555 17.30 7.47 0.30
C ALA A 555 17.30 5.97 -0.03
N MET A 556 16.97 5.11 0.94
CA MET A 556 16.83 3.67 0.72
C MET A 556 15.69 3.34 -0.24
N SER A 557 14.49 3.90 -0.04
CA SER A 557 13.32 3.59 -0.88
C SER A 557 13.47 4.13 -2.30
N THR A 558 13.84 5.40 -2.42
CA THR A 558 13.96 6.09 -3.72
C THR A 558 15.21 5.60 -4.47
N GLY A 559 16.31 5.36 -3.77
CA GLY A 559 17.55 4.84 -4.35
C GLY A 559 17.35 3.49 -5.03
N VAL A 560 16.64 2.56 -4.38
CA VAL A 560 16.31 1.26 -4.97
C VAL A 560 15.34 1.40 -6.15
N ALA A 561 14.36 2.30 -6.08
CA ALA A 561 13.46 2.57 -7.20
C ALA A 561 14.21 3.11 -8.44
N LEU A 562 15.14 4.05 -8.23
CA LEU A 562 15.98 4.61 -9.29
C LEU A 562 16.95 3.58 -9.87
N LEU A 563 17.57 2.77 -9.01
CA LEU A 563 18.46 1.68 -9.43
C LEU A 563 17.70 0.65 -10.29
N ALA A 564 16.53 0.21 -9.83
CA ALA A 564 15.69 -0.71 -10.58
C ALA A 564 15.32 -0.16 -11.96
N ARG A 565 14.98 1.13 -12.04
CA ARG A 565 14.72 1.80 -13.33
C ARG A 565 15.97 1.85 -14.21
N ALA A 566 17.14 2.16 -13.65
CA ALA A 566 18.41 2.21 -14.37
C ALA A 566 18.79 0.83 -14.94
N LEU A 567 18.46 -0.25 -14.23
CA LEU A 567 18.62 -1.64 -14.67
C LEU A 567 17.58 -2.10 -15.71
N GLY A 568 16.75 -1.19 -16.22
CA GLY A 568 15.78 -1.48 -17.28
C GLY A 568 14.46 -2.10 -16.78
N LEU A 569 14.24 -2.21 -15.47
CA LEU A 569 12.92 -2.57 -14.94
C LEU A 569 11.97 -1.40 -15.21
N ARG A 570 10.94 -1.66 -16.01
CA ARG A 570 9.92 -0.67 -16.39
C ARG A 570 8.99 -0.38 -15.22
N ILE A 571 9.50 0.30 -14.21
CA ILE A 571 8.70 0.89 -13.13
C ILE A 571 7.95 2.08 -13.71
N GLY A 572 6.64 1.92 -13.86
CA GLY A 572 5.69 3.00 -14.03
C GLY A 572 5.40 3.54 -15.43
N ILE A 573 6.25 3.28 -16.43
CA ILE A 573 5.99 3.71 -17.81
C ILE A 573 5.88 2.48 -18.72
N ARG A 574 4.64 2.17 -19.16
CA ARG A 574 4.39 1.28 -20.29
C ARG A 574 4.20 2.16 -21.54
N ASN A 575 5.17 2.07 -22.46
CA ASN A 575 5.06 2.64 -23.81
C ASN A 575 4.01 1.91 -24.64
#